data_AF-A0AAN7FFM6-F1
#
_entry.id   AF-A0AAN7FFM6-F1
#
_cell.length_a   1.000
_cell.length_b   1.000
_cell.length_c   1.000
_cell.angle_alpha   90.00
_cell.angle_beta   90.00
_cell.angle_gamma   90.00
#
_symmetry.space_group_name_H-M   'P 1'
#
loop_
_entity.id
_entity.type
_entity.pdbx_description
1 polymer ?
#
loop_
_entity_poly.entity_id
_entity_poly.type
_entity_poly.pdbx_seq_one_letter_code
_entity_poly.pdbx_strand_id
1 'polypeptide(L)'
;MIKIESYSILSETVEKYESGVFEAGGHKWRLSLYPKGNKKMNGSGHISLYLAIVETENLPRGWEIYVNFKLFVFDQIRDKYLTIHDADDSSIKRFHDMKTEWGFTKFLPLDTFNDVSHGYLVNDCCLFGVEVFVHKHSGKLECVSITEKPANCTLTWKIENFSALDEESYSQEFTVADSQWKILVYPKGNSNGKAKAISVYLCSCNCLLSDLKYFAEFKLRIRDQINKNHVENTAKHWFSKSLKDWGFSQFLLLENLNNASKGFLVNDTLILEAEIMAVSNIKLFS
;
A
#
# COMPACT_ATOMS: atom_id res chain seq x y z
N MET A 1 -33.75 -0.97 5.44
CA MET A 1 -34.99 -1.19 4.66
C MET A 1 -35.63 0.16 4.36
N ILE A 2 -36.37 0.27 3.27
CA ILE A 2 -37.24 1.40 2.95
C ILE A 2 -38.67 0.90 2.79
N LYS A 3 -39.63 1.62 3.38
CA LYS A 3 -41.06 1.45 3.14
C LYS A 3 -41.53 2.64 2.33
N ILE A 4 -42.24 2.37 1.24
CA ILE A 4 -42.88 3.40 0.43
C ILE A 4 -44.37 3.25 0.65
N GLU A 5 -45.00 4.34 1.09
CA GLU A 5 -46.44 4.50 1.14
C GLU A 5 -46.81 5.42 -0.03
N SER A 6 -47.85 5.07 -0.79
CA SER A 6 -48.24 5.75 -2.02
C SER A 6 -47.24 5.59 -3.17
N TYR A 7 -46.88 4.34 -3.49
CA TYR A 7 -45.93 4.01 -4.55
C TYR A 7 -46.35 4.57 -5.91
N SER A 8 -47.63 4.52 -6.23
CA SER A 8 -48.20 5.07 -7.47
C SER A 8 -47.79 6.53 -7.69
N ILE A 9 -47.95 7.37 -6.67
CA ILE A 9 -47.58 8.80 -6.70
C ILE A 9 -46.06 8.96 -6.83
N LEU A 10 -45.28 8.22 -6.03
CA LEU A 10 -43.82 8.31 -6.07
C LEU A 10 -43.30 7.97 -7.48
N SER A 11 -43.83 6.92 -8.09
CA SER A 11 -43.38 6.41 -9.39
C SER A 11 -43.66 7.35 -10.56
N GLU A 12 -44.65 8.25 -10.44
CA GLU A 12 -44.92 9.30 -11.41
C GLU A 12 -44.12 10.59 -11.13
N THR A 13 -43.77 10.82 -9.88
CA THR A 13 -43.15 12.08 -9.43
C THR A 13 -41.63 12.08 -9.62
N VAL A 14 -40.97 10.95 -9.40
CA VAL A 14 -39.49 10.87 -9.44
C VAL A 14 -38.99 9.75 -10.35
N GLU A 15 -37.89 10.02 -11.06
CA GLU A 15 -37.16 8.97 -11.79
C GLU A 15 -36.38 8.06 -10.82
N LYS A 16 -35.76 8.69 -9.80
CA LYS A 16 -34.92 8.05 -8.79
C LYS A 16 -35.36 8.52 -7.41
N TYR A 17 -35.51 7.59 -6.49
CA TYR A 17 -35.61 7.84 -5.05
C TYR A 17 -34.34 7.32 -4.36
N GLU A 18 -33.79 8.12 -3.44
CA GLU A 18 -32.65 7.72 -2.61
C GLU A 18 -33.08 7.59 -1.16
N SER A 19 -32.73 6.49 -0.53
CA SER A 19 -33.02 6.29 0.90
C SER A 19 -32.21 7.22 1.78
N GLY A 20 -32.61 7.32 3.05
CA GLY A 20 -31.71 7.78 4.11
C GLY A 20 -30.42 6.94 4.15
N VAL A 21 -29.36 7.55 4.69
CA VAL A 21 -28.05 6.90 4.86
C VAL A 21 -28.12 5.93 6.03
N PHE A 22 -27.53 4.75 5.87
CA PHE A 22 -27.36 3.76 6.93
C PHE A 22 -25.91 3.25 6.97
N GLU A 23 -25.49 2.73 8.12
CA GLU A 23 -24.13 2.22 8.33
C GLU A 23 -24.11 0.69 8.32
N ALA A 24 -23.12 0.12 7.61
CA ALA A 24 -22.84 -1.32 7.64
C ALA A 24 -21.36 -1.55 7.34
N GLY A 25 -20.71 -2.43 8.12
CA GLY A 25 -19.31 -2.80 7.92
C GLY A 25 -18.32 -1.63 8.00
N GLY A 26 -18.64 -0.60 8.81
CA GLY A 26 -17.80 0.59 8.99
C GLY A 26 -17.90 1.64 7.87
N HIS A 27 -18.84 1.47 6.93
CA HIS A 27 -19.06 2.39 5.83
C HIS A 27 -20.53 2.83 5.77
N LYS A 28 -20.77 3.97 5.13
CA LYS A 28 -22.10 4.56 4.96
C LYS A 28 -22.64 4.28 3.57
N TRP A 29 -23.90 3.88 3.53
CA TRP A 29 -24.57 3.39 2.34
C TRP A 29 -25.94 4.03 2.18
N ARG A 30 -26.49 3.97 0.96
CA ARG A 30 -27.91 4.22 0.68
C ARG A 30 -28.43 3.30 -0.41
N LEU A 31 -29.75 3.13 -0.43
CA LEU A 31 -30.45 2.49 -1.54
C LEU A 31 -30.85 3.53 -2.58
N SER A 32 -30.59 3.22 -3.84
CA SER A 32 -31.06 3.97 -5.02
C SER A 32 -32.15 3.16 -5.71
N LEU A 33 -33.40 3.63 -5.64
CA LEU A 33 -34.55 3.00 -6.27
C LEU A 33 -34.97 3.79 -7.52
N TYR A 34 -35.20 3.08 -8.63
CA TYR A 34 -35.86 3.62 -9.81
C TYR A 34 -37.21 2.90 -9.98
N PRO A 35 -38.33 3.54 -9.58
CA PRO A 35 -39.65 2.91 -9.58
C PRO A 35 -40.12 2.44 -10.96
N LYS A 36 -39.70 3.09 -12.05
CA LYS A 36 -40.03 2.68 -13.43
C LYS A 36 -38.82 2.20 -14.23
N GLY A 37 -37.72 1.97 -13.53
CA GLY A 37 -36.47 1.49 -14.08
C GLY A 37 -35.50 2.58 -14.49
N ASN A 38 -34.21 2.27 -14.39
CA ASN A 38 -33.13 3.15 -14.79
C ASN A 38 -33.01 3.18 -16.33
N LYS A 39 -33.66 4.16 -16.97
CA LYS A 39 -33.74 4.28 -18.42
C LYS A 39 -32.36 4.39 -19.07
N LYS A 40 -31.42 5.07 -18.41
CA LYS A 40 -30.03 5.26 -18.91
C LYS A 40 -29.27 3.94 -19.04
N MET A 41 -29.68 2.91 -18.29
CA MET A 41 -29.05 1.59 -18.27
C MET A 41 -29.94 0.50 -18.92
N ASN A 42 -30.97 0.90 -19.70
CA ASN A 42 -31.95 -0.02 -20.31
C ASN A 42 -32.82 -0.80 -19.29
N GLY A 43 -33.16 -0.17 -18.16
CA GLY A 43 -34.00 -0.75 -17.10
C GLY A 43 -35.51 -0.58 -17.28
N SER A 44 -35.97 0.07 -18.34
CA SER A 44 -37.40 0.35 -18.57
C SER A 44 -38.28 -0.91 -18.43
N GLY A 45 -39.45 -0.76 -17.81
CA GLY A 45 -40.39 -1.87 -17.58
C GLY A 45 -40.05 -2.74 -16.36
N HIS A 46 -39.00 -2.40 -15.61
CA HIS A 46 -38.59 -3.11 -14.40
C HIS A 46 -38.37 -2.09 -13.27
N ILE A 47 -38.52 -2.52 -12.03
CA ILE A 47 -37.87 -1.86 -10.89
C ILE A 47 -36.35 -1.98 -11.08
N SER A 48 -35.61 -0.89 -10.87
CA SER A 48 -34.15 -0.98 -10.67
C SER A 48 -33.80 -0.61 -9.24
N LEU A 49 -32.89 -1.36 -8.64
CA LEU A 49 -32.47 -1.16 -7.26
C LEU A 49 -30.96 -1.32 -7.14
N TYR A 50 -30.33 -0.37 -6.45
CA TYR A 50 -28.89 -0.34 -6.27
C TYR A 50 -28.50 0.01 -4.83
N LEU A 51 -27.34 -0.47 -4.42
CA LEU A 51 -26.60 -0.07 -3.23
C LEU A 51 -25.50 0.91 -3.65
N ALA A 52 -25.49 2.09 -3.03
CA ALA A 52 -24.47 3.11 -3.25
C ALA A 52 -23.72 3.40 -1.95
N ILE A 53 -22.38 3.49 -2.04
CA ILE A 53 -21.55 4.02 -0.94
C ILE A 53 -21.57 5.55 -0.97
N VAL A 54 -21.56 6.17 0.20
CA VAL A 54 -21.58 7.63 0.35
C VAL A 54 -20.49 8.12 1.29
N GLU A 55 -20.32 9.45 1.36
CA GLU A 55 -19.26 10.11 2.12
C GLU A 55 -17.86 9.62 1.70
N THR A 56 -17.69 9.37 0.39
CA THR A 56 -16.44 8.86 -0.19
C THR A 56 -15.31 9.87 -0.12
N GLU A 57 -15.62 11.15 0.08
CA GLU A 57 -14.66 12.23 0.36
C GLU A 57 -13.87 12.01 1.65
N ASN A 58 -14.41 11.22 2.59
CA ASN A 58 -13.73 10.88 3.85
C ASN A 58 -12.82 9.64 3.72
N LEU A 59 -12.81 8.98 2.56
CA LEU A 59 -11.99 7.79 2.31
C LEU A 59 -10.62 8.20 1.73
N PRO A 60 -9.55 7.42 2.01
CA PRO A 60 -8.22 7.71 1.46
C PRO A 60 -8.22 7.66 -0.07
N ARG A 61 -7.30 8.38 -0.71
CA ARG A 61 -7.14 8.30 -2.17
C ARG A 61 -6.83 6.86 -2.60
N GLY A 62 -7.51 6.40 -3.65
CA GLY A 62 -7.36 5.02 -4.15
C GLY A 62 -8.02 3.98 -3.24
N TRP A 63 -9.02 4.36 -2.45
CA TRP A 63 -9.76 3.41 -1.60
C TRP A 63 -10.45 2.33 -2.43
N GLU A 64 -10.51 1.13 -1.83
CA GLU A 64 -11.24 -0.01 -2.38
C GLU A 64 -11.95 -0.72 -1.25
N ILE A 65 -13.25 -0.99 -1.44
CA ILE A 65 -14.08 -1.68 -0.46
C ILE A 65 -14.75 -2.85 -1.16
N TYR A 66 -14.58 -4.03 -0.60
CA TYR A 66 -15.04 -5.29 -1.17
C TYR A 66 -16.28 -5.75 -0.42
N VAL A 67 -17.40 -5.89 -1.14
CA VAL A 67 -18.72 -6.04 -0.52
C VAL A 67 -19.48 -7.18 -1.16
N ASN A 68 -20.00 -8.09 -0.35
CA ASN A 68 -21.12 -8.93 -0.72
C ASN A 68 -22.40 -8.26 -0.23
N PHE A 69 -23.41 -8.13 -1.09
CA PHE A 69 -24.69 -7.56 -0.68
C PHE A 69 -25.85 -8.29 -1.35
N LYS A 70 -27.01 -8.28 -0.69
CA LYS A 70 -28.25 -8.88 -1.19
C LYS A 70 -29.35 -7.84 -1.22
N LEU A 71 -29.94 -7.62 -2.39
CA LEU A 71 -31.08 -6.73 -2.56
C LEU A 71 -32.38 -7.53 -2.55
N PHE A 72 -33.40 -7.02 -1.87
CA PHE A 72 -34.66 -7.73 -1.73
C PHE A 72 -35.89 -6.83 -1.73
N VAL A 73 -37.03 -7.41 -2.11
CA VAL A 73 -38.37 -6.85 -1.97
C VAL A 73 -39.22 -7.80 -1.11
N PHE A 74 -40.05 -7.23 -0.25
CA PHE A 74 -40.87 -8.01 0.68
C PHE A 74 -42.20 -8.42 0.04
N ASP A 75 -42.46 -9.72 0.01
CA ASP A 75 -43.79 -10.30 -0.25
C ASP A 75 -44.58 -10.23 1.06
N GLN A 76 -45.49 -9.26 1.11
CA GLN A 76 -46.32 -8.95 2.27
C GLN A 76 -47.44 -9.98 2.52
N ILE A 77 -47.73 -10.85 1.54
CA ILE A 77 -48.76 -11.89 1.66
C ILE A 77 -48.19 -13.16 2.27
N ARG A 78 -46.98 -13.55 1.85
CA ARG A 78 -46.33 -14.80 2.27
C ARG A 78 -45.33 -14.62 3.41
N ASP A 79 -45.12 -13.38 3.86
CA ASP A 79 -44.17 -13.00 4.89
C ASP A 79 -42.73 -13.47 4.55
N LYS A 80 -42.32 -13.18 3.31
CA LYS A 80 -41.02 -13.63 2.76
C LYS A 80 -40.38 -12.54 1.93
N TYR A 81 -39.08 -12.66 1.69
CA TYR A 81 -38.34 -11.77 0.81
C TYR A 81 -38.04 -12.46 -0.53
N LEU A 82 -38.36 -11.78 -1.63
CA LEU A 82 -37.73 -12.10 -2.90
C LEU A 82 -36.35 -11.46 -2.90
N THR A 83 -35.32 -12.31 -2.90
CA THR A 83 -33.93 -11.88 -3.03
C THR A 83 -33.47 -12.16 -4.44
N ILE A 84 -32.89 -11.15 -5.10
CA ILE A 84 -32.32 -11.32 -6.43
C ILE A 84 -30.81 -11.33 -6.27
N HIS A 85 -30.23 -12.43 -6.72
CA HIS A 85 -28.81 -12.69 -6.67
C HIS A 85 -28.23 -12.52 -8.07
N ASP A 86 -26.97 -12.12 -8.15
CA ASP A 86 -26.21 -12.27 -9.38
C ASP A 86 -26.07 -13.78 -9.68
N ALA A 87 -25.83 -14.15 -10.95
CA ALA A 87 -25.67 -15.57 -11.34
C ALA A 87 -24.54 -16.28 -10.56
N ASP A 88 -23.64 -15.49 -9.97
CA ASP A 88 -22.69 -15.89 -8.96
C ASP A 88 -23.03 -15.23 -7.61
N ASP A 89 -23.77 -15.98 -6.77
CA ASP A 89 -24.21 -15.60 -5.42
C ASP A 89 -23.03 -15.30 -4.46
N SER A 90 -21.80 -15.64 -4.88
CA SER A 90 -20.56 -15.36 -4.17
C SER A 90 -19.80 -14.11 -4.65
N SER A 91 -20.31 -13.41 -5.67
CA SER A 91 -19.55 -12.32 -6.30
C SER A 91 -19.34 -11.12 -5.39
N ILE A 92 -18.13 -10.99 -4.87
CA ILE A 92 -17.67 -9.82 -4.13
C ILE A 92 -17.59 -8.63 -5.08
N LYS A 93 -18.36 -7.58 -4.81
CA LYS A 93 -18.35 -6.34 -5.59
C LYS A 93 -17.30 -5.39 -5.03
N ARG A 94 -16.42 -4.91 -5.90
CA ARG A 94 -15.41 -3.90 -5.58
C ARG A 94 -16.00 -2.51 -5.78
N PHE A 95 -16.18 -1.77 -4.70
CA PHE A 95 -16.45 -0.35 -4.71
C PHE A 95 -15.13 0.41 -4.71
N HIS A 96 -15.03 1.46 -5.54
CA HIS A 96 -13.87 2.35 -5.59
C HIS A 96 -14.30 3.72 -6.14
N ASP A 97 -13.34 4.64 -6.23
CA ASP A 97 -13.50 6.02 -6.72
C ASP A 97 -14.34 6.18 -8.00
N MET A 98 -14.17 5.29 -8.99
CA MET A 98 -14.93 5.34 -10.26
C MET A 98 -16.17 4.44 -10.26
N LYS A 99 -16.38 3.62 -9.23
CA LYS A 99 -17.47 2.66 -9.14
C LYS A 99 -18.05 2.62 -7.73
N THR A 100 -18.97 3.56 -7.46
CA THR A 100 -19.57 3.78 -6.14
C THR A 100 -20.97 3.16 -5.97
N GLU A 101 -21.52 2.58 -7.04
CA GLU A 101 -22.87 2.01 -7.03
C GLU A 101 -22.92 0.65 -7.76
N TRP A 102 -23.56 -0.32 -7.12
CA TRP A 102 -23.78 -1.69 -7.62
C TRP A 102 -25.22 -2.12 -7.38
N GLY A 103 -25.81 -2.90 -8.28
CA GLY A 103 -27.18 -3.37 -8.14
C GLY A 103 -27.73 -3.97 -9.42
N PHE A 104 -29.05 -4.05 -9.51
CA PHE A 104 -29.75 -4.69 -10.61
C PHE A 104 -30.57 -3.66 -11.38
N THR A 105 -30.17 -3.42 -12.62
CA THR A 105 -30.93 -2.56 -13.54
C THR A 105 -32.28 -3.14 -13.90
N LYS A 106 -32.40 -4.47 -13.97
CA LYS A 106 -33.68 -5.17 -14.13
C LYS A 106 -33.89 -6.05 -12.90
N PHE A 107 -34.20 -5.42 -11.77
CA PHE A 107 -34.44 -6.13 -10.51
C PHE A 107 -35.73 -6.93 -10.64
N LEU A 108 -36.90 -6.27 -10.71
CA LEU A 108 -38.18 -6.96 -10.76
C LEU A 108 -39.05 -6.40 -11.89
N PRO A 109 -39.62 -7.21 -12.80
CA PRO A 109 -40.54 -6.71 -13.83
C PRO A 109 -41.72 -5.99 -13.20
N LEU A 110 -42.15 -4.88 -13.79
CA LEU A 110 -43.26 -4.08 -13.25
C LEU A 110 -44.57 -4.86 -13.24
N ASP A 111 -44.82 -5.69 -14.26
CA ASP A 111 -46.04 -6.50 -14.31
C ASP A 111 -46.10 -7.48 -13.13
N THR A 112 -44.98 -8.12 -12.78
CA THR A 112 -44.86 -8.98 -11.59
C THR A 112 -44.98 -8.19 -10.30
N PHE A 113 -44.38 -7.00 -10.21
CA PHE A 113 -44.44 -6.15 -9.03
C PHE A 113 -45.86 -5.63 -8.75
N ASN A 114 -46.59 -5.24 -9.79
CA ASN A 114 -47.94 -4.66 -9.71
C ASN A 114 -49.04 -5.72 -9.55
N ASP A 115 -48.76 -6.99 -9.88
CA ASP A 115 -49.69 -8.08 -9.65
C ASP A 115 -49.79 -8.39 -8.14
N VAL A 116 -50.93 -8.01 -7.57
CA VAL A 116 -51.26 -8.16 -6.14
C VAL A 116 -51.07 -9.60 -5.64
N SER A 117 -51.21 -10.62 -6.47
CA SER A 117 -51.03 -12.03 -6.07
C SER A 117 -49.58 -12.37 -5.66
N HIS A 118 -48.61 -11.56 -6.09
CA HIS A 118 -47.20 -11.68 -5.70
C HIS A 118 -46.86 -10.95 -4.40
N GLY A 119 -47.73 -10.08 -3.89
CA GLY A 119 -47.59 -9.46 -2.57
C GLY A 119 -46.53 -8.37 -2.43
N TYR A 120 -45.88 -7.94 -3.51
CA TYR A 120 -44.84 -6.91 -3.47
C TYR A 120 -45.39 -5.49 -3.32
N LEU A 121 -46.53 -5.21 -3.97
CA LEU A 121 -47.27 -3.95 -3.86
C LEU A 121 -48.67 -4.25 -3.29
N VAL A 122 -48.88 -3.93 -2.01
CA VAL A 122 -50.16 -4.16 -1.31
C VAL A 122 -50.64 -2.85 -0.72
N ASN A 123 -51.89 -2.45 -1.03
CA ASN A 123 -52.46 -1.17 -0.62
C ASN A 123 -51.57 0.03 -0.99
N ASP A 124 -51.00 0.01 -2.21
CA ASP A 124 -50.05 1.01 -2.71
C ASP A 124 -48.79 1.19 -1.83
N CYS A 125 -48.47 0.17 -1.04
CA CYS A 125 -47.30 0.12 -0.18
C CYS A 125 -46.37 -1.02 -0.58
N CYS A 126 -45.06 -0.75 -0.54
CA CYS A 126 -44.02 -1.75 -0.82
C CYS A 126 -42.80 -1.54 0.08
N LEU A 127 -42.02 -2.61 0.28
CA LEU A 127 -40.81 -2.58 1.10
C LEU A 127 -39.63 -3.16 0.33
N PHE A 128 -38.54 -2.38 0.28
CA PHE A 128 -37.26 -2.83 -0.27
C PHE A 128 -36.19 -2.85 0.82
N GLY A 129 -35.19 -3.69 0.67
CA GLY A 129 -34.09 -3.75 1.61
C GLY A 129 -32.81 -4.28 1.02
N VAL A 130 -31.78 -4.26 1.87
CA VAL A 130 -30.44 -4.70 1.55
C VAL A 130 -29.77 -5.31 2.77
N GLU A 131 -29.05 -6.41 2.57
CA GLU A 131 -28.04 -6.91 3.49
C GLU A 131 -26.66 -6.57 2.93
N VAL A 132 -25.75 -6.08 3.77
CA VAL A 132 -24.41 -5.64 3.37
C VAL A 132 -23.36 -6.33 4.23
N PHE A 133 -22.47 -7.08 3.59
CA PHE A 133 -21.32 -7.74 4.20
C PHE A 133 -20.03 -7.18 3.60
N VAL A 134 -19.33 -6.35 4.38
CA VAL A 134 -18.05 -5.77 3.98
C VAL A 134 -16.93 -6.74 4.33
N HIS A 135 -16.15 -7.12 3.33
CA HIS A 135 -14.96 -7.94 3.49
C HIS A 135 -13.78 -7.05 3.87
N LYS A 136 -13.18 -7.30 5.04
CA LYS A 136 -11.94 -6.64 5.43
C LYS A 136 -10.83 -7.09 4.48
N HIS A 137 -10.29 -6.15 3.72
CA HIS A 137 -9.06 -6.39 3.00
C HIS A 137 -7.93 -6.48 4.05
N SER A 138 -7.45 -7.69 4.35
CA SER A 138 -6.36 -7.90 5.31
C SER A 138 -4.98 -7.65 4.70
N GLY A 139 -4.92 -7.11 3.48
CA GLY A 139 -3.66 -6.78 2.82
C GLY A 139 -3.08 -5.50 3.41
N LYS A 140 -1.93 -5.61 4.09
CA LYS A 140 -1.11 -4.44 4.43
C LYS A 140 -0.69 -3.78 3.12
N LEU A 141 -1.14 -2.56 2.87
CA LEU A 141 -0.72 -1.82 1.69
C LEU A 141 0.66 -1.23 1.97
N GLU A 142 1.64 -1.58 1.13
CA GLU A 142 2.97 -1.00 1.15
C GLU A 142 3.06 0.09 0.08
N CYS A 143 3.43 1.31 0.49
CA CYS A 143 3.80 2.38 -0.43
C CYS A 143 5.29 2.65 -0.32
N VAL A 144 5.99 2.51 -1.43
CA VAL A 144 7.42 2.80 -1.54
C VAL A 144 7.61 4.08 -2.34
N SER A 145 8.36 5.02 -1.79
CA SER A 145 8.85 6.21 -2.50
C SER A 145 10.37 6.29 -2.39
N ILE A 146 11.01 7.04 -3.29
CA ILE A 146 12.46 7.28 -3.24
C ILE A 146 12.70 8.77 -2.99
N THR A 147 13.49 9.08 -1.97
CA THR A 147 14.00 10.43 -1.73
C THR A 147 15.39 10.53 -2.33
N GLU A 148 15.54 11.41 -3.32
CA GLU A 148 16.84 11.80 -3.85
C GLU A 148 17.48 12.90 -3.00
N LYS A 149 18.81 12.86 -2.85
CA LYS A 149 19.63 13.83 -2.12
C LYS A 149 19.06 14.16 -0.73
N PRO A 150 18.88 13.15 0.14
CA PRO A 150 18.37 13.39 1.49
C PRO A 150 19.33 14.29 2.28
N ALA A 151 18.80 15.05 3.24
CA ALA A 151 19.62 15.86 4.14
C ALA A 151 20.43 14.97 5.11
N ASN A 152 21.59 15.47 5.56
CA ASN A 152 22.47 14.76 6.51
C ASN A 152 22.82 13.33 6.08
N CYS A 153 23.08 13.13 4.78
CA CYS A 153 23.20 11.82 4.18
C CYS A 153 24.60 11.19 4.25
N THR A 154 25.56 11.86 4.89
CA THR A 154 26.95 11.42 4.94
C THR A 154 27.38 11.09 6.36
N LEU A 155 27.89 9.87 6.56
CA LEU A 155 28.64 9.48 7.74
C LEU A 155 30.13 9.53 7.44
N THR A 156 30.91 10.17 8.32
CA THR A 156 32.38 10.04 8.35
C THR A 156 32.78 9.24 9.59
N TRP A 157 33.47 8.12 9.38
CA TRP A 157 33.94 7.23 10.43
C TRP A 157 35.47 7.22 10.48
N LYS A 158 36.01 7.70 11.60
CA LYS A 158 37.44 7.68 11.89
C LYS A 158 37.76 6.45 12.75
N ILE A 159 38.65 5.60 12.25
CA ILE A 159 39.09 4.38 12.91
C ILE A 159 40.52 4.59 13.37
N GLU A 160 40.73 4.70 14.67
CA GLU A 160 42.06 4.80 15.29
C GLU A 160 42.57 3.40 15.65
N ASN A 161 43.89 3.23 15.73
CA ASN A 161 44.55 1.94 15.95
C ASN A 161 44.10 0.87 14.93
N PHE A 162 43.96 1.26 13.66
CA PHE A 162 43.41 0.42 12.60
C PHE A 162 44.17 -0.91 12.45
N SER A 163 45.49 -0.90 12.64
CA SER A 163 46.34 -2.09 12.57
C SER A 163 45.99 -3.18 13.59
N ALA A 164 45.29 -2.83 14.69
CA ALA A 164 44.84 -3.79 15.70
C ALA A 164 43.56 -4.54 15.29
N LEU A 165 42.89 -4.14 14.21
CA LEU A 165 41.67 -4.78 13.74
C LEU A 165 42.00 -6.03 12.90
N ASP A 166 41.67 -7.20 13.44
CA ASP A 166 41.86 -8.50 12.76
C ASP A 166 40.62 -8.98 12.01
N GLU A 167 39.43 -8.67 12.51
CA GLU A 167 38.13 -9.11 11.99
C GLU A 167 37.30 -7.93 11.45
N GLU A 168 36.04 -8.20 11.12
CA GLU A 168 35.09 -7.20 10.72
C GLU A 168 34.81 -6.15 11.81
N SER A 169 34.50 -4.94 11.40
CA SER A 169 34.14 -3.85 12.31
C SER A 169 33.03 -3.00 11.72
N TYR A 170 32.18 -2.47 12.60
CA TYR A 170 31.05 -1.63 12.24
C TYR A 170 31.24 -0.22 12.76
N SER A 171 30.79 0.76 11.98
CA SER A 171 30.63 2.13 12.46
C SER A 171 29.47 2.24 13.45
N GLN A 172 29.34 3.42 14.05
CA GLN A 172 28.09 3.87 14.65
C GLN A 172 26.94 3.90 13.62
N GLU A 173 25.71 3.80 14.12
CA GLU A 173 24.49 3.97 13.32
C GLU A 173 24.35 5.42 12.89
N PHE A 174 23.89 5.62 11.66
CA PHE A 174 23.44 6.91 11.18
C PHE A 174 22.11 6.76 10.44
N THR A 175 21.24 7.74 10.64
CA THR A 175 19.89 7.75 10.08
C THR A 175 19.85 8.69 8.89
N VAL A 176 19.33 8.20 7.75
CA VAL A 176 19.04 9.01 6.57
C VAL A 176 17.59 8.79 6.20
N ALA A 177 16.81 9.88 6.17
CA ALA A 177 15.35 9.84 6.20
C ALA A 177 14.85 8.98 7.38
N ASP A 178 14.16 7.87 7.12
CA ASP A 178 13.63 6.96 8.14
C ASP A 178 14.39 5.61 8.20
N SER A 179 15.55 5.53 7.53
CA SER A 179 16.37 4.31 7.46
C SER A 179 17.71 4.48 8.20
N GLN A 180 18.07 3.48 8.98
CA GLN A 180 19.30 3.39 9.76
C GLN A 180 20.35 2.54 9.02
N TRP A 181 21.57 3.06 8.99
CA TRP A 181 22.68 2.51 8.22
C TRP A 181 23.95 2.40 9.05
N LYS A 182 24.85 1.49 8.66
CA LYS A 182 26.22 1.36 9.19
C LYS A 182 27.20 1.13 8.06
N ILE A 183 28.46 1.50 8.27
CA ILE A 183 29.58 1.04 7.45
C ILE A 183 30.11 -0.25 8.07
N LEU A 184 30.38 -1.26 7.24
CA LEU A 184 31.05 -2.50 7.59
C LEU A 184 32.38 -2.58 6.86
N VAL A 185 33.45 -2.78 7.62
CA VAL A 185 34.81 -2.91 7.09
C VAL A 185 35.39 -4.27 7.45
N TYR A 186 36.07 -4.89 6.49
CA TYR A 186 36.97 -6.03 6.72
C TYR A 186 38.40 -5.56 6.46
N PRO A 187 39.20 -5.24 7.50
CA PRO A 187 40.54 -4.67 7.37
C PRO A 187 41.47 -5.50 6.49
N LYS A 188 41.37 -6.83 6.60
CA LYS A 188 42.14 -7.81 5.82
C LYS A 188 41.38 -8.38 4.62
N GLY A 189 40.22 -7.81 4.29
CA GLY A 189 39.39 -8.22 3.17
C GLY A 189 38.47 -9.41 3.42
N ASN A 190 37.42 -9.49 2.61
CA ASN A 190 36.40 -10.54 2.61
C ASN A 190 36.24 -11.13 1.19
N SER A 191 35.65 -12.33 1.09
CA SER A 191 35.34 -13.01 -0.17
C SER A 191 36.55 -13.06 -1.11
N ASN A 192 36.42 -12.62 -2.36
CA ASN A 192 37.52 -12.59 -3.33
C ASN A 192 38.61 -11.54 -3.02
N GLY A 193 38.40 -10.65 -2.06
CA GLY A 193 39.38 -9.65 -1.62
C GLY A 193 40.21 -10.05 -0.40
N LYS A 194 39.91 -11.21 0.21
CA LYS A 194 40.60 -11.71 1.40
C LYS A 194 42.12 -11.73 1.22
N ALA A 195 42.82 -11.16 2.18
CA ALA A 195 44.27 -10.95 2.24
C ALA A 195 44.88 -10.11 1.09
N LYS A 196 44.06 -9.48 0.23
CA LYS A 196 44.52 -8.69 -0.93
C LYS A 196 44.11 -7.23 -0.85
N ALA A 197 42.89 -6.97 -0.41
CA ALA A 197 42.30 -5.65 -0.38
C ALA A 197 41.45 -5.46 0.87
N ILE A 198 41.36 -4.24 1.39
CA ILE A 198 40.33 -3.89 2.37
C ILE A 198 38.96 -3.98 1.69
N SER A 199 37.97 -4.51 2.40
CA SER A 199 36.58 -4.55 1.92
C SER A 199 35.73 -3.57 2.70
N VAL A 200 34.86 -2.83 2.01
CA VAL A 200 33.98 -1.83 2.62
C VAL A 200 32.56 -2.01 2.07
N TYR A 201 31.59 -2.07 2.97
CA TYR A 201 30.17 -2.28 2.68
C TYR A 201 29.31 -1.26 3.42
N LEU A 202 28.14 -0.98 2.87
CA LEU A 202 27.04 -0.33 3.57
C LEU A 202 26.09 -1.43 4.08
N CYS A 203 25.59 -1.29 5.30
CA CYS A 203 24.62 -2.19 5.91
C CYS A 203 23.33 -1.46 6.25
N SER A 204 22.17 -2.07 5.98
CA SER A 204 20.87 -1.58 6.47
C SER A 204 20.53 -2.23 7.81
N CYS A 205 20.27 -1.41 8.84
CA CYS A 205 19.84 -1.90 10.15
C CYS A 205 18.35 -2.24 10.17
N ASN A 206 17.54 -1.60 9.32
CA ASN A 206 16.10 -1.83 9.23
C ASN A 206 15.73 -3.26 8.80
N CYS A 207 16.59 -3.91 8.02
CA CYS A 207 16.41 -5.31 7.59
C CYS A 207 16.38 -6.31 8.76
N LEU A 208 16.82 -5.91 9.96
CA LEU A 208 16.74 -6.74 11.16
C LEU A 208 15.35 -6.70 11.82
N LEU A 209 14.59 -5.63 11.55
CA LEU A 209 13.33 -5.32 12.22
C LEU A 209 12.10 -5.65 11.35
N SER A 210 12.30 -5.94 10.07
CA SER A 210 11.23 -6.15 9.10
C SER A 210 11.68 -7.04 7.94
N ASP A 211 10.73 -7.75 7.33
CA ASP A 211 10.95 -8.51 6.09
C ASP A 211 10.85 -7.62 4.83
N LEU A 212 10.66 -6.31 5.01
CA LEU A 212 10.67 -5.32 3.94
C LEU A 212 12.04 -5.18 3.28
N LYS A 213 12.04 -4.67 2.04
CA LYS A 213 13.26 -4.36 1.29
C LYS A 213 13.49 -2.86 1.27
N TYR A 214 14.71 -2.43 1.55
CA TYR A 214 15.10 -1.02 1.60
C TYR A 214 16.06 -0.72 0.46
N PHE A 215 15.76 0.27 -0.36
CA PHE A 215 16.66 0.72 -1.43
C PHE A 215 17.61 1.79 -0.92
N ALA A 216 18.87 1.73 -1.34
CA ALA A 216 19.74 2.89 -1.35
C ALA A 216 20.65 2.94 -2.59
N GLU A 217 20.85 4.16 -3.08
CA GLU A 217 21.98 4.53 -3.90
C GLU A 217 22.99 5.24 -3.01
N PHE A 218 24.22 4.75 -2.99
CA PHE A 218 25.22 5.20 -2.03
C PHE A 218 26.62 5.23 -2.61
N LYS A 219 27.46 6.07 -2.02
CA LYS A 219 28.90 6.19 -2.30
C LYS A 219 29.67 5.85 -1.04
N LEU A 220 30.64 4.96 -1.17
CA LEU A 220 31.62 4.65 -0.13
C LEU A 220 32.96 5.28 -0.51
N ARG A 221 33.71 5.78 0.47
CA ARG A 221 34.99 6.45 0.23
C ARG A 221 36.02 6.12 1.32
N ILE A 222 37.27 5.90 0.91
CA ILE A 222 38.45 5.96 1.78
C ILE A 222 39.15 7.30 1.53
N ARG A 223 39.34 8.11 2.57
CA ARG A 223 39.99 9.41 2.41
C ARG A 223 41.51 9.25 2.36
N ASP A 224 42.11 9.72 1.26
CA ASP A 224 43.50 10.19 1.28
C ASP A 224 43.58 11.47 2.14
N GLN A 225 44.27 11.36 3.26
CA GLN A 225 44.37 12.40 4.28
C GLN A 225 45.42 13.46 3.92
N ILE A 226 46.34 13.14 3.00
CA ILE A 226 47.50 13.97 2.61
C ILE A 226 47.23 14.67 1.28
N ASN A 227 47.07 13.91 0.19
CA ASN A 227 47.00 14.47 -1.17
C ASN A 227 45.57 14.80 -1.62
N LYS A 228 44.57 14.44 -0.80
CA LYS A 228 43.13 14.59 -1.11
C LYS A 228 42.68 13.78 -2.35
N ASN A 229 43.48 12.82 -2.81
CA ASN A 229 43.11 11.90 -3.88
C ASN A 229 42.34 10.69 -3.31
N HIS A 230 41.11 10.93 -2.88
CA HIS A 230 40.26 9.93 -2.25
C HIS A 230 39.92 8.78 -3.22
N VAL A 231 39.72 7.58 -2.69
CA VAL A 231 39.20 6.43 -3.46
C VAL A 231 37.74 6.25 -3.11
N GLU A 232 36.86 6.29 -4.11
CA GLU A 232 35.42 6.19 -3.92
C GLU A 232 34.77 5.27 -4.94
N ASN A 233 33.71 4.57 -4.52
CA ASN A 233 32.90 3.72 -5.39
C ASN A 233 31.42 3.91 -5.06
N THR A 234 30.59 3.86 -6.09
CA THR A 234 29.13 4.05 -5.99
C THR A 234 28.40 2.74 -6.29
N ALA A 235 27.33 2.45 -5.55
CA ALA A 235 26.45 1.31 -5.82
C ALA A 235 24.97 1.66 -5.58
N LYS A 236 24.09 0.85 -6.17
CA LYS A 236 22.64 0.86 -5.93
C LYS A 236 22.23 -0.54 -5.48
N HIS A 237 21.46 -0.66 -4.40
CA HIS A 237 21.07 -1.96 -3.89
C HIS A 237 19.73 -1.94 -3.16
N TRP A 238 19.02 -3.07 -3.22
CA TRP A 238 17.86 -3.38 -2.40
C TRP A 238 18.28 -4.31 -1.26
N PHE A 239 18.47 -3.72 -0.09
CA PHE A 239 18.78 -4.41 1.15
C PHE A 239 17.56 -5.19 1.64
N SER A 240 17.80 -6.37 2.18
CA SER A 240 16.76 -7.23 2.76
C SER A 240 17.33 -8.07 3.90
N LYS A 241 16.48 -8.80 4.61
CA LYS A 241 16.91 -9.68 5.69
C LYS A 241 17.94 -10.74 5.27
N SER A 242 17.89 -11.21 4.02
CA SER A 242 18.88 -12.16 3.47
C SER A 242 20.12 -11.49 2.86
N LEU A 243 20.04 -10.20 2.53
CA LEU A 243 21.11 -9.40 1.93
C LEU A 243 21.16 -8.03 2.63
N LYS A 244 21.67 -8.03 3.86
CA LYS A 244 21.68 -6.87 4.75
C LYS A 244 22.77 -5.86 4.41
N ASP A 245 23.76 -6.27 3.63
CA ASP A 245 24.94 -5.49 3.29
C ASP A 245 25.29 -5.60 1.80
N TRP A 246 25.86 -4.52 1.27
CA TRP A 246 26.31 -4.43 -0.12
C TRP A 246 27.45 -3.43 -0.26
N GLY A 247 28.40 -3.72 -1.14
CA GLY A 247 29.63 -2.95 -1.25
C GLY A 247 30.69 -3.65 -2.07
N PHE A 248 31.95 -3.42 -1.71
CA PHE A 248 33.09 -3.81 -2.54
C PHE A 248 34.08 -4.63 -1.72
N SER A 249 34.20 -5.91 -2.09
CA SER A 249 35.16 -6.84 -1.48
C SER A 249 36.61 -6.48 -1.79
N GLN A 250 36.88 -5.83 -2.93
CA GLN A 250 38.19 -5.31 -3.30
C GLN A 250 38.13 -3.79 -3.41
N PHE A 251 37.92 -3.10 -2.28
CA PHE A 251 37.75 -1.64 -2.28
C PHE A 251 39.07 -0.93 -2.57
N LEU A 252 40.14 -1.30 -1.86
CA LEU A 252 41.49 -0.77 -2.04
C LEU A 252 42.52 -1.86 -1.70
N LEU A 253 43.52 -2.07 -2.56
CA LEU A 253 44.57 -3.05 -2.29
C LEU A 253 45.31 -2.71 -1.00
N LEU A 254 45.64 -3.73 -0.20
CA LEU A 254 46.35 -3.54 1.08
C LEU A 254 47.73 -2.92 0.88
N GLU A 255 48.41 -3.21 -0.23
CA GLU A 255 49.67 -2.56 -0.59
C GLU A 255 49.53 -1.03 -0.77
N ASN A 256 48.40 -0.58 -1.32
CA ASN A 256 48.13 0.84 -1.52
C ASN A 256 47.66 1.49 -0.23
N LEU A 257 46.85 0.79 0.57
CA LEU A 257 46.41 1.24 1.89
C LEU A 257 47.61 1.47 2.82
N ASN A 258 48.56 0.54 2.85
CA ASN A 258 49.74 0.59 3.73
C ASN A 258 50.90 1.45 3.19
N ASN A 259 50.79 1.95 1.95
CA ASN A 259 51.81 2.82 1.38
C ASN A 259 51.64 4.25 1.92
N ALA A 260 52.53 4.67 2.83
CA ALA A 260 52.50 5.99 3.46
C ALA A 260 52.44 7.17 2.47
N SER A 261 53.01 7.03 1.27
CA SER A 261 52.96 8.09 0.24
C SER A 261 51.56 8.30 -0.35
N LYS A 262 50.67 7.30 -0.25
CA LYS A 262 49.28 7.37 -0.72
C LYS A 262 48.34 8.04 0.28
N GLY A 263 48.75 8.19 1.54
CA GLY A 263 48.02 8.99 2.54
C GLY A 263 46.68 8.42 3.03
N PHE A 264 46.35 7.15 2.73
CA PHE A 264 45.08 6.55 3.20
C PHE A 264 45.10 6.17 4.68
N LEU A 265 46.19 5.57 5.16
CA LEU A 265 46.44 5.24 6.56
C LEU A 265 47.51 6.18 7.13
N VAL A 266 47.14 7.08 8.04
CA VAL A 266 48.04 8.08 8.64
C VAL A 266 47.96 7.97 10.16
N ASN A 267 49.10 7.83 10.84
CA ASN A 267 49.14 7.62 12.30
C ASN A 267 48.21 6.49 12.76
N ASP A 268 48.27 5.36 12.03
CA ASP A 268 47.39 4.20 12.22
C ASP A 268 45.89 4.52 12.27
N THR A 269 45.50 5.58 11.55
CA THR A 269 44.12 6.05 11.47
C THR A 269 43.61 5.95 10.04
N LEU A 270 42.48 5.28 9.85
CA LEU A 270 41.73 5.22 8.59
C LEU A 270 40.48 6.10 8.69
N ILE A 271 40.13 6.82 7.62
CA ILE A 271 38.88 7.59 7.55
C ILE A 271 38.02 7.06 6.40
N LEU A 272 36.86 6.51 6.76
CA LEU A 272 35.83 6.02 5.85
C LEU A 272 34.67 7.01 5.78
N GLU A 273 34.05 7.12 4.61
CA GLU A 273 32.80 7.86 4.46
C GLU A 273 31.76 7.02 3.71
N ALA A 274 30.50 7.17 4.11
CA ALA A 274 29.35 6.66 3.39
C ALA A 274 28.37 7.81 3.14
N GLU A 275 28.07 8.08 1.88
CA GLU A 275 27.11 9.10 1.43
C GLU A 275 25.91 8.40 0.79
N ILE A 276 24.71 8.64 1.30
CA ILE A 276 23.45 8.12 0.74
C ILE A 276 22.89 9.15 -0.25
N MET A 277 22.93 8.83 -1.54
CA MET A 277 22.50 9.74 -2.61
C MET A 277 21.01 9.60 -2.92
N ALA A 278 20.42 8.42 -2.71
CA ALA A 278 18.98 8.19 -2.73
C ALA A 278 18.60 7.06 -1.78
N VAL A 279 17.40 7.12 -1.19
CA VAL A 279 16.92 6.12 -0.23
C VAL A 279 15.42 5.88 -0.37
N SER A 280 14.96 4.63 -0.20
CA SER A 280 13.53 4.34 -0.13
C SER A 280 12.92 4.77 1.20
N ASN A 281 11.69 5.29 1.14
CA ASN A 281 10.81 5.38 2.30
C ASN A 281 9.64 4.43 2.10
N ILE A 282 9.34 3.65 3.12
CA ILE A 282 8.27 2.65 3.08
C ILE A 282 7.20 3.04 4.10
N LYS A 283 5.98 3.24 3.63
CA LYS A 283 4.80 3.47 4.46
C LYS A 283 3.89 2.26 4.41
N LEU A 284 3.55 1.73 5.58
CA LEU A 284 2.60 0.65 5.74
C LEU A 284 1.25 1.22 6.15
N PHE A 285 0.19 0.89 5.41
CA PHE A 285 -1.17 1.22 5.77
C PHE A 285 -1.89 -0.05 6.25
N SER A 286 -2.59 0.09 7.37
CA SER A 286 -3.41 -0.95 8.01
C SER A 286 -4.89 -0.68 7.83
#